data_AF-Q8ZY53-F1
#
_entry.id   AF-Q8ZY53-F1
#
_cell.length_a   1.000
_cell.length_b   1.000
_cell.length_c   1.000
_cell.angle_alpha   90.00
_cell.angle_beta   90.00
_cell.angle_gamma   90.00
#
_symmetry.space_group_name_H-M   'P 1'
#
loop_
_entity.id
_entity.type
_entity.pdbx_description
1 polymer ?
#
loop_
_entity_poly.entity_id
_entity_poly.type
_entity_poly.pdbx_seq_one_letter_code
_entity_poly.pdbx_strand_id
1 'polypeptide(L)'
;MAISLMTLISGSYVGRIEVTEEQAIVPLATPLIVGPGTITALIVMSSVHGPLTALATALAASTAVAVTLLLGIRVVKYIGATPLRLLGRFMSLIIASVATEMILTGVRNQVVKWTS
;
A
#
# COMPACT_ATOMS: atom_id res chain seq x y z
N MET A 1 29.59 -33.03 6.65
CA MET A 1 28.95 -33.97 7.61
C MET A 1 28.68 -33.35 8.98
N ALA A 2 29.64 -32.68 9.62
CA ALA A 2 29.43 -32.06 10.95
C ALA A 2 28.25 -31.06 11.01
N ILE A 3 28.08 -30.26 9.95
CA ILE A 3 27.01 -29.25 9.87
C ILE A 3 25.60 -29.90 9.82
N SER A 4 25.44 -31.04 9.12
CA SER A 4 24.18 -31.79 9.08
C SER A 4 23.83 -32.49 10.39
N LEU A 5 24.85 -32.81 11.20
CA LEU A 5 24.65 -33.44 12.51
C LEU A 5 24.21 -32.39 13.55
N MET A 6 24.78 -31.18 13.50
CA MET A 6 24.35 -30.07 14.36
C MET A 6 22.94 -29.59 14.04
N THR A 7 22.51 -29.56 12.78
CA THR A 7 21.15 -29.16 12.42
C THR A 7 20.08 -30.17 12.85
N LEU A 8 20.42 -31.46 12.92
CA LEU A 8 19.51 -32.52 13.36
C LEU A 8 19.33 -32.56 14.88
N ILE A 9 20.42 -32.32 15.64
CA ILE A 9 20.41 -32.32 17.11
C ILE A 9 19.81 -31.03 17.67
N SER A 10 20.05 -29.90 16.99
CA SER A 10 19.59 -28.59 17.46
C SER A 10 18.13 -28.27 17.09
N GLY A 11 17.41 -29.21 16.45
CA GLY A 11 15.99 -29.10 16.17
C GLY A 11 15.60 -27.77 15.54
N SER A 12 15.99 -27.55 14.27
CA SER A 12 15.50 -26.46 13.41
C SER A 12 15.39 -25.09 14.07
N TYR A 13 16.42 -24.26 13.93
CA TYR A 13 16.21 -22.81 13.78
C TYR A 13 15.68 -22.53 12.37
N VAL A 14 14.57 -23.15 11.99
CA VAL A 14 13.67 -22.51 11.02
C VAL A 14 13.15 -21.34 11.82
N GLY A 15 13.68 -20.15 11.56
CA GLY A 15 13.20 -18.92 12.16
C GLY A 15 11.69 -18.94 12.10
N ARG A 16 11.05 -19.08 13.26
CA ARG A 16 9.67 -18.68 13.46
C ARG A 16 9.67 -17.20 13.16
N ILE A 17 9.43 -16.84 11.90
CA ILE A 17 8.82 -15.56 11.62
C ILE A 17 7.49 -15.64 12.36
N GLU A 18 7.30 -14.76 13.34
CA GLU A 18 6.04 -14.66 14.08
C GLU A 18 4.90 -14.45 13.08
N VAL A 19 4.19 -15.53 12.76
CA VAL A 19 3.07 -15.55 11.81
C VAL A 19 1.90 -14.67 12.32
N THR A 20 1.97 -14.19 13.56
CA THR A 20 1.02 -13.25 14.15
C THR A 20 1.15 -11.84 13.56
N GLU A 21 2.35 -11.39 13.18
CA GLU A 21 2.56 -10.06 12.56
C GLU A 21 2.06 -10.04 11.11
N GLU A 22 2.22 -11.13 10.35
CA GLU A 22 1.77 -11.21 8.94
C GLU A 22 0.25 -11.03 8.77
N GLN A 23 -0.55 -11.43 9.76
CA GLN A 23 -2.01 -11.38 9.64
C GLN A 23 -2.59 -9.96 9.69
N ALA A 24 -1.89 -9.02 10.32
CA ALA A 24 -2.25 -7.60 10.35
C ALA A 24 -1.68 -6.82 9.14
N ILE A 25 -0.58 -7.29 8.56
CA ILE A 25 0.05 -6.64 7.39
C ILE A 25 -0.87 -6.70 6.17
N VAL A 26 -1.55 -7.83 5.92
CA VAL A 26 -2.43 -7.99 4.75
C VAL A 26 -3.58 -6.96 4.70
N PRO A 27 -4.40 -6.78 5.75
CA PRO A 27 -5.48 -5.79 5.73
C PRO A 27 -5.02 -4.33 5.79
N LEU A 28 -3.78 -4.05 6.19
CA LEU A 28 -3.20 -2.71 6.13
C LEU A 28 -2.56 -2.41 4.76
N ALA A 29 -2.02 -3.43 4.09
CA ALA A 29 -1.44 -3.29 2.77
C ALA A 29 -2.49 -3.01 1.69
N THR A 30 -3.69 -3.60 1.78
CA THR A 30 -4.80 -3.34 0.85
C THR A 30 -5.22 -1.86 0.78
N PRO A 31 -5.52 -1.16 1.89
CA PRO A 31 -5.81 0.27 1.86
C PRO A 31 -4.58 1.10 1.48
N LEU A 32 -3.35 0.62 1.77
CA LEU A 32 -2.14 1.31 1.33
C LEU A 32 -1.97 1.28 -0.20
N ILE A 33 -2.31 0.16 -0.86
CA ILE A 33 -2.28 0.05 -2.33
C ILE A 33 -3.29 1.03 -2.97
N VAL A 34 -4.48 1.15 -2.37
CA VAL A 34 -5.52 2.08 -2.83
C VAL A 34 -5.14 3.53 -2.53
N GLY A 35 -4.43 3.77 -1.42
CA GLY A 35 -4.00 5.07 -0.96
C GLY A 35 -5.11 5.84 -0.24
N PRO A 36 -4.77 6.65 0.78
CA PRO A 36 -5.76 7.37 1.60
C PRO A 36 -6.56 8.43 0.82
N GLY A 37 -5.96 9.03 -0.22
CA GLY A 37 -6.68 9.97 -1.10
C GLY A 37 -7.83 9.33 -1.85
N THR A 38 -7.66 8.09 -2.32
CA THR A 38 -8.71 7.32 -2.99
C THR A 38 -9.81 6.91 -2.01
N ILE A 39 -9.47 6.62 -0.74
CA ILE A 39 -10.46 6.39 0.31
C ILE A 39 -11.31 7.65 0.51
N THR A 40 -10.69 8.82 0.65
CA THR A 40 -11.42 10.09 0.77
C THR A 40 -12.30 10.35 -0.45
N ALA A 41 -11.80 10.11 -1.66
CA ALA A 41 -12.57 10.28 -2.88
C ALA A 41 -13.80 9.36 -2.93
N LEU A 42 -13.68 8.10 -2.50
CA LEU A 42 -14.80 7.16 -2.44
C LEU A 42 -15.82 7.56 -1.36
N ILE A 43 -15.38 8.08 -0.21
CA ILE A 43 -16.27 8.61 0.83
C ILE A 43 -17.09 9.79 0.28
N VAL A 44 -16.43 10.74 -0.37
CA VAL A 44 -17.09 11.91 -0.99
C VAL A 44 -18.01 11.47 -2.13
N MET A 45 -17.58 10.52 -2.96
CA MET A 45 -18.40 9.97 -4.03
C MET A 45 -19.66 9.31 -3.46
N SER A 46 -19.52 8.54 -2.37
CA SER A 46 -20.65 7.92 -1.69
C SER A 46 -21.58 8.95 -1.05
N SER A 47 -21.05 10.07 -0.54
CA SER A 47 -21.86 11.12 0.08
C SER A 47 -22.63 11.94 -0.96
N VAL A 48 -22.04 12.17 -2.14
CA VAL A 48 -22.64 13.02 -3.19
C VAL A 48 -23.55 12.22 -4.13
N HIS A 49 -23.12 11.03 -4.55
CA HIS A 49 -23.79 10.23 -5.60
C HIS A 49 -24.39 8.92 -5.08
N GLY A 50 -24.27 8.66 -3.77
CA GLY A 50 -24.81 7.46 -3.12
C GLY A 50 -23.87 6.25 -3.13
N PRO A 51 -24.15 5.23 -2.30
CA PRO A 51 -23.24 4.11 -2.08
C PRO A 51 -23.09 3.18 -3.30
N LEU A 52 -24.15 3.03 -4.12
CA LEU A 52 -24.11 2.16 -5.30
C LEU A 52 -23.14 2.67 -6.38
N THR A 53 -23.11 3.99 -6.60
CA THR A 53 -22.19 4.62 -7.57
C THR A 53 -20.75 4.58 -7.06
N ALA A 54 -20.54 4.80 -5.75
CA ALA A 54 -19.24 4.62 -5.10
C ALA A 54 -18.74 3.17 -5.21
N LEU A 55 -19.61 2.18 -5.05
CA LEU A 55 -19.24 0.76 -5.19
C LEU A 55 -18.86 0.43 -6.65
N ALA A 56 -19.64 0.90 -7.62
CA ALA A 56 -19.37 0.68 -9.03
C ALA A 56 -18.04 1.32 -9.46
N THR A 57 -17.75 2.54 -8.99
CA THR A 57 -16.47 3.23 -9.25
C THR A 57 -15.30 2.53 -8.57
N ALA A 58 -15.45 2.06 -7.33
CA ALA A 58 -14.43 1.28 -6.64
C ALA A 58 -14.11 -0.04 -7.37
N LEU A 59 -15.13 -0.75 -7.86
CA LEU A 59 -14.95 -1.96 -8.66
C LEU A 59 -14.23 -1.66 -9.98
N ALA A 60 -14.64 -0.61 -10.69
CA ALA A 60 -13.99 -0.20 -11.93
C ALA A 60 -12.52 0.22 -11.73
N ALA A 61 -12.22 0.95 -10.65
CA ALA A 61 -10.85 1.33 -10.31
C ALA A 61 -10.01 0.10 -9.93
N SER A 62 -10.56 -0.82 -9.13
CA SER A 62 -9.88 -2.05 -8.73
C SER A 62 -9.55 -2.95 -9.92
N THR A 63 -10.48 -3.11 -10.87
CA THR A 63 -10.23 -3.88 -12.09
C THR A 63 -9.19 -3.23 -12.99
N ALA A 64 -9.22 -1.90 -13.14
CA ALA A 64 -8.20 -1.16 -13.86
C ALA A 64 -6.80 -1.37 -13.26
N VAL A 65 -6.67 -1.26 -11.92
CA VAL A 65 -5.41 -1.51 -11.20
C VAL A 65 -4.95 -2.95 -11.41
N ALA A 66 -5.84 -3.94 -11.28
CA ALA A 66 -5.50 -5.35 -11.50
C ALA A 66 -4.95 -5.59 -12.91
N VAL A 67 -5.59 -5.01 -13.94
CA VAL A 67 -5.11 -5.08 -15.31
C VAL A 67 -3.74 -4.41 -15.45
N THR A 68 -3.54 -3.21 -14.89
CA THR A 68 -2.24 -2.53 -14.91
C THR A 68 -1.13 -3.37 -14.27
N LEU A 69 -1.38 -4.01 -13.13
CA LEU A 69 -0.40 -4.89 -12.50
C LEU A 69 -0.05 -6.09 -13.40
N LEU A 70 -1.05 -6.73 -14.01
CA LEU A 70 -0.83 -7.86 -14.91
C LEU A 70 0.00 -7.48 -16.13
N LEU A 71 -0.25 -6.31 -16.73
CA LEU A 71 0.59 -5.79 -17.81
C LEU A 71 1.99 -5.40 -17.32
N GLY A 72 2.09 -4.87 -16.09
CA GLY A 72 3.34 -4.44 -15.47
C GLY A 72 4.41 -5.54 -15.46
N ILE A 73 4.02 -6.80 -15.22
CA ILE A 73 4.95 -7.95 -15.24
C ILE A 73 5.70 -8.07 -16.58
N ARG A 74 5.02 -7.79 -17.70
CA ARG A 74 5.65 -7.79 -19.03
C ARG A 74 6.50 -6.54 -19.23
N VAL A 75 6.00 -5.38 -18.81
CA VAL A 75 6.68 -4.09 -18.96
C VAL A 75 8.02 -4.06 -18.22
N VAL A 76 8.11 -4.66 -17.03
CA VAL A 76 9.35 -4.74 -16.25
C VAL A 76 10.48 -5.43 -17.02
N LYS A 77 10.17 -6.43 -17.84
CA LYS A 77 11.17 -7.14 -18.66
C LYS A 77 11.76 -6.26 -19.77
N TYR A 78 11.02 -5.28 -20.28
CA TYR A 78 11.49 -4.37 -21.32
C TYR A 78 12.23 -3.15 -20.77
N ILE A 79 11.79 -2.63 -19.61
CA ILE A 79 12.35 -1.41 -19.01
C ILE A 79 13.67 -1.68 -18.25
N GLY A 80 13.82 -2.88 -17.69
CA GLY A 80 15.01 -3.24 -16.89
C GLY A 80 14.98 -2.68 -15.47
N ALA A 81 15.87 -3.20 -14.62
CA ALA A 81 15.82 -2.98 -13.17
C ALA A 81 16.27 -1.59 -12.71
N THR A 82 17.20 -0.95 -13.43
CA THR A 82 17.81 0.33 -13.03
C THR A 82 16.81 1.49 -13.05
N PRO A 83 16.12 1.81 -14.17
CA PRO A 83 15.11 2.87 -14.18
C PRO A 83 13.93 2.57 -13.24
N LEU A 84 13.53 1.29 -13.09
CA LEU A 84 12.48 0.90 -12.15
C LEU A 84 12.85 1.20 -10.69
N ARG A 85 14.11 0.99 -10.32
CA ARG A 85 14.62 1.32 -8.98
C ARG A 85 14.64 2.83 -8.72
N LEU A 86 14.96 3.62 -9.74
CA LEU A 86 14.90 5.09 -9.65
C LEU A 86 13.46 5.57 -9.48
N LEU A 87 12.52 5.04 -10.27
CA LEU A 87 11.10 5.34 -10.14
C LEU A 87 10.57 4.95 -8.75
N GLY A 88 10.94 3.79 -8.23
CA GLY A 88 10.54 3.38 -6.87
C GLY A 88 11.02 4.36 -5.80
N ARG A 89 12.26 4.86 -5.92
CA ARG A 89 12.77 5.92 -5.02
C ARG A 89 12.00 7.23 -5.18
N PHE A 90 11.74 7.64 -6.41
CA PHE A 90 10.98 8.86 -6.68
C PHE A 90 9.55 8.78 -6.09
N MET A 91 8.86 7.66 -6.27
CA MET A 91 7.55 7.43 -5.66
C MET A 91 7.61 7.49 -4.13
N SER A 92 8.66 6.96 -3.50
CA SER A 92 8.82 7.06 -2.04
C SER A 92 8.93 8.52 -1.55
N LEU A 93 9.61 9.39 -2.30
CA LEU A 93 9.67 10.83 -2.00
C LEU A 93 8.31 11.50 -2.18
N ILE A 94 7.57 11.17 -3.24
CA ILE A 94 6.21 11.67 -3.45
C ILE A 94 5.31 11.25 -2.28
N ILE A 95 5.33 9.97 -1.90
CA ILE A 95 4.51 9.44 -0.80
C ILE A 95 4.84 10.15 0.51
N ALA A 96 6.13 10.40 0.81
CA ALA A 96 6.53 11.15 1.99
C ALA A 96 5.99 12.59 1.99
N SER A 97 6.04 13.26 0.83
CA SER A 97 5.48 14.61 0.66
C SER A 97 3.97 14.62 0.89
N VAL A 98 3.24 13.71 0.23
CA VAL A 98 1.77 13.61 0.34
C VAL A 98 1.37 13.28 1.78
N ALA A 99 2.08 12.36 2.44
CA ALA A 99 1.83 12.05 3.85
C ALA A 99 2.01 13.29 4.75
N THR A 100 3.08 14.05 4.52
CA THR A 100 3.34 15.30 5.26
C THR A 100 2.23 16.33 5.01
N GLU A 101 1.78 16.50 3.76
CA GLU A 101 0.69 17.40 3.39
C GLU A 101 -0.64 17.00 4.06
N MET A 102 -0.97 15.71 4.08
CA MET A 102 -2.17 15.20 4.74
C MET A 102 -2.15 15.46 6.25
N ILE A 103 -1.01 15.25 6.90
CA ILE A 103 -0.83 15.53 8.33
C ILE A 103 -0.99 17.04 8.59
N LEU A 104 -0.28 17.88 7.85
CA LEU A 104 -0.34 19.34 8.00
C LEU A 104 -1.75 19.89 7.77
N THR A 105 -2.45 19.38 6.75
CA THR A 105 -3.83 19.77 6.47
C THR A 105 -4.77 19.36 7.60
N GLY A 106 -4.59 18.15 8.14
CA GLY A 106 -5.34 17.68 9.30
C GLY A 106 -5.13 18.57 10.53
N VAL A 107 -3.87 18.88 10.87
CA VAL A 107 -3.53 19.74 12.01
C VAL A 107 -4.06 21.16 11.80
N ARG A 108 -3.86 21.75 10.61
CA ARG A 108 -4.35 23.09 10.28
C ARG A 108 -5.86 23.19 10.47
N ASN A 109 -6.62 22.22 9.97
CA ASN A 109 -8.07 22.22 10.09
C ASN A 109 -8.53 22.16 11.56
N GLN A 110 -7.82 21.41 12.41
CA GLN A 110 -8.12 21.35 13.85
C GLN A 110 -7.83 22.67 14.56
N VAL A 111 -6.68 23.30 14.27
CA VAL A 111 -6.31 24.60 14.87
C VAL A 111 -7.28 25.71 14.43
N VAL A 112 -7.66 25.75 13.14
CA VAL A 112 -8.62 26.73 12.63
C VAL A 112 -9.98 26.59 13.31
N LYS A 113 -10.46 25.36 13.53
CA LYS A 113 -11.71 25.12 14.26
C LYS A 113 -11.65 25.57 15.71
N TRP A 114 -10.48 25.53 16.33
CA TRP A 114 -10.28 25.94 17.73
C TRP A 114 -10.27 27.46 17.92
N THR A 115 -9.93 28.22 16.88
CA THR A 115 -9.85 29.69 16.92
C THR A 115 -11.10 30.40 16.39
N SER A 116 -12.10 29.66 15.91
CA SER A 116 -13.41 30.17 15.45
C SER A 116 -14.52 29.77 16.39
#